data_AF-A0A3L7PKS9-F1
#
_entry.id   AF-A0A3L7PKS9-F1
#
_cell.length_a   1.000
_cell.length_b   1.000
_cell.length_c   1.000
_cell.angle_alpha   90.00
_cell.angle_beta   90.00
_cell.angle_gamma   90.00
#
_symmetry.space_group_name_H-M   'P 1'
#
loop_
_entity.id
_entity.type
_entity.pdbx_description
1 polymer ?
#
loop_
_entity_poly.entity_id
_entity_poly.type
_entity_poly.pdbx_seq_one_letter_code
_entity_poly.pdbx_strand_id
1 'polypeptide(L)'
;MTAEVNPQLEITEIADRVSRMPALESAGARDFDPAMAAMGGRALLFERVTGSDFPLAINLWGSYRRMEHALGCAADPRGIASIGARIASLTKPVPPRTAREFLAKAREFAPLLKIGPKRVRRGPCQEVVKLTERNEVDLTRLPIIKCWPLDGDPTAVGFPIDARAAGTAAGSGRYITLAGMHTVHADDRDAARPASHNIGMYRSQLLGPTSLAMHWHMHHDGASHWRSWKKLGQRMPIAICLGGESVMPYGATAPLPPGISELLMCGFLHGRGIPLVRAKTVPLWVPANSEIVIEGWVSTECG
;
A
#
# COMPACT_ATOMS: atom_id res chain seq x y z
N MET A 1 23.42 -3.78 -4.06
CA MET A 1 24.50 -4.77 -3.84
C MET A 1 24.30 -5.88 -4.86
N THR A 2 25.37 -6.34 -5.51
CA THR A 2 25.32 -7.39 -6.55
C THR A 2 25.48 -8.81 -5.99
N ALA A 3 25.73 -8.94 -4.67
CA ALA A 3 25.71 -10.21 -3.98
C ALA A 3 24.27 -10.70 -3.83
N GLU A 4 24.09 -12.02 -3.91
CA GLU A 4 22.81 -12.65 -3.62
C GLU A 4 22.51 -12.55 -2.12
N VAL A 5 21.25 -12.25 -1.77
CA VAL A 5 20.79 -12.09 -0.38
C VAL A 5 19.52 -12.92 -0.12
N ASN A 6 19.40 -13.46 1.09
CA ASN A 6 18.28 -14.29 1.50
C ASN A 6 17.09 -13.43 1.96
N PRO A 7 15.86 -13.64 1.43
CA PRO A 7 14.67 -12.92 1.90
C PRO A 7 14.22 -13.34 3.31
N GLN A 8 14.78 -14.42 3.85
CA GLN A 8 14.50 -14.87 5.21
C GLN A 8 15.57 -14.35 6.16
N LEU A 9 15.18 -13.39 7.01
CA LEU A 9 15.98 -12.75 8.06
C LEU A 9 17.12 -11.83 7.58
N GLU A 10 17.91 -12.23 6.58
CA GLU A 10 19.11 -11.48 6.16
C GLU A 10 18.75 -10.09 5.59
N ILE A 11 17.83 -10.02 4.62
CA ILE A 11 17.37 -8.73 4.07
C ILE A 11 16.86 -7.80 5.17
N THR A 12 16.09 -8.34 6.12
CA THR A 12 15.51 -7.55 7.21
C THR A 12 16.53 -7.11 8.24
N GLU A 13 17.55 -7.93 8.52
CA GLU A 13 18.68 -7.53 9.37
C GLU A 13 19.45 -6.35 8.74
N ILE A 14 19.74 -6.44 7.44
CA ILE A 14 20.38 -5.35 6.70
C ILE A 14 19.51 -4.09 6.72
N ALA A 15 18.22 -4.23 6.47
CA ALA A 15 17.28 -3.11 6.46
C ALA A 15 17.14 -2.45 7.84
N ASP A 16 17.06 -3.23 8.93
CA ASP A 16 17.01 -2.71 10.31
C ASP A 16 18.26 -1.88 10.62
N ARG A 17 19.45 -2.45 10.37
CA ARG A 17 20.72 -1.73 10.59
C ARG A 17 20.80 -0.44 9.77
N VAL A 18 20.43 -0.49 8.48
CA VAL A 18 20.48 0.69 7.60
C VAL A 18 19.47 1.74 8.02
N SER A 19 18.25 1.36 8.39
CA SER A 19 17.21 2.33 8.82
C SER A 19 17.62 3.15 10.05
N ARG A 20 18.58 2.66 10.84
CA ARG A 20 19.15 3.34 12.02
C ARG A 20 20.40 4.16 11.72
N MET A 21 20.80 4.29 10.45
CA MET A 21 21.94 5.11 10.05
C MET A 21 21.55 6.57 9.81
N PRO A 22 22.52 7.50 9.81
CA PRO A 22 22.30 8.88 9.36
C PRO A 22 21.75 8.95 7.93
N ALA A 23 20.89 9.91 7.67
CA ALA A 23 20.29 10.20 6.37
C ALA A 23 20.37 11.70 6.06
N LEU A 24 19.97 12.08 4.83
CA LEU A 24 19.76 13.49 4.50
C LEU A 24 18.67 14.05 5.41
N GLU A 25 18.99 15.14 6.10
CA GLU A 25 18.11 15.74 7.08
C GLU A 25 16.87 16.39 6.43
N SER A 26 15.74 16.30 7.13
CA SER A 26 14.55 17.11 6.87
C SER A 26 14.55 18.33 7.80
N ALA A 27 14.56 19.52 7.21
CA ALA A 27 14.46 20.78 7.96
C ALA A 27 13.13 20.87 8.73
N GLY A 28 12.02 20.47 8.11
CA GLY A 28 10.70 20.50 8.73
C GLY A 28 10.51 19.47 9.84
N ALA A 29 11.15 18.29 9.74
CA ALA A 29 11.07 17.27 10.77
C ALA A 29 11.80 17.65 12.06
N ARG A 30 12.82 18.52 11.98
CA ARG A 30 13.57 18.96 13.16
C ARG A 30 12.66 19.60 14.23
N ASP A 31 11.58 20.24 13.80
CA ASP A 31 10.66 20.94 14.69
C ASP A 31 9.77 20.00 15.54
N PHE A 32 9.48 18.79 15.05
CA PHE A 32 8.54 17.86 15.71
C PHE A 32 9.14 16.48 16.04
N ASP A 33 10.23 16.09 15.40
CA ASP A 33 10.96 14.84 15.64
C ASP A 33 12.48 15.03 15.41
N PRO A 34 13.15 15.82 16.25
CA PRO A 34 14.57 16.16 16.08
C PRO A 34 15.50 14.94 16.16
N ALA A 35 15.10 13.88 16.87
CA ALA A 35 15.89 12.66 17.00
C ALA A 35 15.97 11.87 15.69
N MET A 36 14.89 11.89 14.91
CA MET A 36 14.79 11.12 13.66
C MET A 36 14.93 12.00 12.41
N ALA A 37 14.93 13.33 12.55
CA ALA A 37 15.02 14.29 11.43
C ALA A 37 16.21 14.03 10.48
N ALA A 38 17.34 13.54 11.02
CA ALA A 38 18.56 13.21 10.29
C ALA A 38 18.87 11.70 10.26
N MET A 39 17.89 10.84 10.55
CA MET A 39 18.04 9.38 10.59
C MET A 39 17.23 8.69 9.48
N GLY A 40 17.44 7.39 9.29
CA GLY A 40 16.70 6.59 8.31
C GLY A 40 17.54 5.87 7.25
N GLY A 41 18.86 6.09 7.26
CA GLY A 41 19.83 5.59 6.29
C GLY A 41 19.42 5.79 4.84
N ARG A 42 19.79 4.84 3.98
CA ARG A 42 19.47 4.82 2.54
C ARG A 42 18.30 3.88 2.27
N ALA A 43 17.54 4.17 1.21
CA ALA A 43 16.68 3.15 0.60
C ALA A 43 17.55 2.01 0.05
N LEU A 44 17.01 0.79 0.05
CA LEU A 44 17.74 -0.40 -0.35
C LEU A 44 17.04 -1.07 -1.53
N LEU A 45 17.83 -1.45 -2.53
CA LEU A 45 17.41 -2.31 -3.63
C LEU A 45 18.33 -3.53 -3.66
N PHE A 46 17.73 -4.69 -3.47
CA PHE A 46 18.37 -5.99 -3.59
C PHE A 46 18.01 -6.57 -4.96
N GLU A 47 18.97 -6.55 -5.88
CA GLU A 47 18.75 -6.97 -7.27
C GLU A 47 18.77 -8.50 -7.43
N ARG A 48 19.37 -9.22 -6.47
CA ARG A 48 19.50 -10.68 -6.47
C ARG A 48 19.02 -11.25 -5.15
N VAL A 49 17.78 -11.73 -5.12
CA VAL A 49 17.15 -12.32 -3.94
C VAL A 49 17.04 -13.83 -4.14
N THR A 50 17.61 -14.63 -3.23
CA THR A 50 17.63 -16.10 -3.35
C THR A 50 16.22 -16.65 -3.54
N GLY A 51 16.03 -17.46 -4.58
CA GLY A 51 14.76 -18.13 -4.88
C GLY A 51 13.64 -17.23 -5.44
N SER A 52 13.92 -15.95 -5.71
CA SER A 52 12.96 -14.98 -6.26
C SER A 52 13.23 -14.68 -7.74
N ASP A 53 12.17 -14.46 -8.50
CA ASP A 53 12.25 -13.94 -9.88
C ASP A 53 12.40 -12.41 -9.94
N PHE A 54 12.18 -11.72 -8.82
CA PHE A 54 12.10 -10.26 -8.75
C PHE A 54 13.10 -9.67 -7.76
N PRO A 55 13.60 -8.45 -8.02
CA PRO A 55 14.34 -7.67 -7.04
C PRO A 55 13.41 -7.21 -5.91
N LEU A 56 14.00 -6.83 -4.77
CA LEU A 56 13.26 -6.30 -3.62
C LEU A 56 13.75 -4.89 -3.25
N ALA A 57 12.82 -3.95 -3.21
CA ALA A 57 13.03 -2.62 -2.68
C ALA A 57 12.47 -2.51 -1.25
N ILE A 58 13.27 -1.99 -0.30
CA ILE A 58 12.88 -1.82 1.11
C ILE A 58 13.49 -0.53 1.68
N ASN A 59 12.98 -0.08 2.83
CA ASN A 59 13.39 1.16 3.49
C ASN A 59 13.14 2.44 2.65
N LEU A 60 12.23 2.35 1.66
CA LEU A 60 11.90 3.41 0.71
C LEU A 60 11.40 4.69 1.41
N TRP A 61 10.53 4.55 2.41
CA TRP A 61 10.03 5.65 3.26
C TRP A 61 10.79 5.80 4.58
N GLY A 62 11.99 5.22 4.68
CA GLY A 62 12.73 5.11 5.95
C GLY A 62 13.28 6.41 6.54
N SER A 63 13.20 7.55 5.85
CA SER A 63 13.62 8.85 6.39
C SER A 63 12.60 9.92 6.08
N TYR A 64 12.50 10.94 6.95
CA TYR A 64 11.63 12.10 6.73
C TYR A 64 11.85 12.75 5.37
N ARG A 65 13.11 12.93 4.98
CA ARG A 65 13.44 13.51 3.68
C ARG A 65 12.90 12.69 2.52
N ARG A 66 12.98 11.35 2.56
CA ARG A 66 12.39 10.49 1.52
C ARG A 66 10.87 10.53 1.54
N MET A 67 10.25 10.59 2.72
CA MET A 67 8.80 10.79 2.83
C MET A 67 8.36 12.10 2.19
N GLU A 68 9.09 13.20 2.40
CA GLU A 68 8.79 14.48 1.75
C GLU A 68 8.86 14.41 0.23
N HIS A 69 9.83 13.68 -0.33
CA HIS A 69 9.91 13.43 -1.78
C HIS A 69 8.72 12.61 -2.26
N ALA A 70 8.42 11.51 -1.56
CA ALA A 70 7.32 10.62 -1.90
C ALA A 70 5.94 11.30 -1.86
N LEU A 71 5.76 12.26 -0.97
CA LEU A 71 4.51 13.02 -0.76
C LEU A 71 4.47 14.35 -1.52
N GLY A 72 5.47 14.65 -2.34
CA GLY A 72 5.50 15.86 -3.18
C GLY A 72 5.70 17.17 -2.42
N CYS A 73 6.33 17.13 -1.24
CA CYS A 73 6.59 18.32 -0.41
C CYS A 73 8.07 18.58 -0.09
N ALA A 74 9.02 17.86 -0.70
CA ALA A 74 10.46 18.05 -0.46
C ALA A 74 11.02 19.44 -0.83
N ALA A 75 10.35 20.17 -1.71
CA ALA A 75 10.71 21.54 -2.07
C ALA A 75 10.14 22.59 -1.10
N ASP A 76 9.17 22.22 -0.25
CA ASP A 76 8.59 23.12 0.75
C ASP A 76 9.46 23.10 2.01
N PRO A 77 9.92 24.26 2.53
CA PRO A 77 10.72 24.32 3.76
C PRO A 77 10.03 23.71 4.98
N ARG A 78 8.69 23.67 4.99
CA ARG A 78 7.90 23.05 6.07
C ARG A 78 7.86 21.53 5.97
N GLY A 79 8.36 20.94 4.88
CA GLY A 79 8.36 19.50 4.66
C GLY A 79 6.96 18.91 4.74
N ILE A 80 6.79 17.87 5.54
CA ILE A 80 5.49 17.18 5.76
C ILE A 80 4.42 18.14 6.32
N ALA A 81 4.80 19.12 7.17
CA ALA A 81 3.83 20.06 7.76
C ALA A 81 3.13 20.93 6.69
N SER A 82 3.73 21.08 5.49
CA SER A 82 3.06 21.74 4.36
C SER A 82 1.78 21.04 3.90
N ILE A 83 1.69 19.71 4.07
CA ILE A 83 0.50 18.93 3.71
C ILE A 83 -0.66 19.34 4.63
N GLY A 84 -0.42 19.41 5.94
CA GLY A 84 -1.40 19.88 6.91
C GLY A 84 -1.85 21.32 6.63
N ALA A 85 -0.91 22.20 6.28
CA ALA A 85 -1.24 23.58 5.88
C ALA A 85 -2.11 23.64 4.62
N ARG A 86 -1.83 22.80 3.62
CA ARG A 86 -2.65 22.67 2.39
C ARG A 86 -4.03 22.10 2.66
N ILE A 87 -4.17 21.14 3.57
CA ILE A 87 -5.49 20.62 3.97
C ILE A 87 -6.26 21.70 4.73
N ALA A 88 -5.62 22.41 5.66
CA ALA A 88 -6.25 23.46 6.45
C ALA A 88 -6.74 24.65 5.60
N SER A 89 -6.07 24.97 4.49
CA SER A 89 -6.53 26.03 3.58
C SER A 89 -7.81 25.65 2.83
N LEU A 90 -8.10 24.35 2.64
CA LEU A 90 -9.34 23.86 2.05
C LEU A 90 -10.53 23.98 2.99
N THR A 91 -10.29 23.88 4.30
CA THR A 91 -11.36 23.87 5.31
C THR A 91 -11.75 25.27 5.78
N LYS A 92 -10.95 26.31 5.50
CA LYS A 92 -11.21 27.68 5.98
C LYS A 92 -12.05 28.51 4.98
N PRO A 93 -13.33 28.83 5.28
CA PRO A 93 -14.13 29.69 4.42
C PRO A 93 -13.70 31.15 4.60
N VAL A 94 -12.84 31.63 3.73
CA VAL A 94 -12.66 33.07 3.52
C VAL A 94 -13.48 33.44 2.27
N PRO A 95 -14.70 33.98 2.41
CA PRO A 95 -15.49 34.38 1.26
C PRO A 95 -14.76 35.51 0.50
N PRO A 96 -14.49 35.36 -0.80
CA PRO A 96 -13.87 36.42 -1.60
C PRO A 96 -14.81 37.62 -1.66
N ARG A 97 -14.29 38.81 -1.37
CA ARG A 97 -15.07 40.07 -1.37
C ARG A 97 -15.00 40.76 -2.73
N THR A 98 -14.05 40.38 -3.58
CA THR A 98 -13.82 41.00 -4.89
C THR A 98 -13.69 39.96 -6.01
N ALA A 99 -13.97 40.37 -7.25
CA ALA A 99 -13.81 39.53 -8.44
C ALA A 99 -12.35 39.07 -8.66
N ARG A 100 -11.37 39.91 -8.27
CA ARG A 100 -9.95 39.57 -8.34
C ARG A 100 -9.57 38.46 -7.35
N GLU A 101 -10.07 38.53 -6.12
CA GLU A 101 -9.89 37.49 -5.10
C GLU A 101 -10.56 36.17 -5.52
N PHE A 102 -11.74 36.25 -6.12
CA PHE A 102 -12.41 35.08 -6.68
C PHE A 102 -11.56 34.40 -7.75
N LEU A 103 -11.01 35.16 -8.71
CA LEU A 103 -10.14 34.61 -9.76
C LEU A 103 -8.85 34.02 -9.19
N ALA A 104 -8.25 34.66 -8.17
CA ALA A 104 -7.06 34.15 -7.50
C ALA A 104 -7.34 32.80 -6.80
N LYS A 105 -8.43 32.71 -6.04
CA LYS A 105 -8.86 31.46 -5.38
C LYS A 105 -9.23 30.38 -6.39
N ALA A 106 -9.92 30.74 -7.48
CA ALA A 106 -10.26 29.78 -8.53
C ALA A 106 -9.00 29.18 -9.17
N ARG A 107 -7.96 29.99 -9.40
CA ARG A 107 -6.65 29.51 -9.89
C ARG A 107 -5.92 28.65 -8.86
N GLU A 108 -5.99 29.01 -7.58
CA GLU A 108 -5.41 28.24 -6.47
C GLU A 108 -6.05 26.84 -6.38
N PHE A 109 -7.37 26.73 -6.53
CA PHE A 109 -8.11 25.46 -6.44
C PHE A 109 -8.26 24.71 -7.77
N ALA A 110 -7.94 25.33 -8.91
CA ALA A 110 -8.02 24.68 -10.23
C ALA A 110 -7.27 23.32 -10.32
N PRO A 111 -6.10 23.12 -9.69
CA PRO A 111 -5.44 21.82 -9.65
C PRO A 111 -6.29 20.70 -9.01
N LEU A 112 -7.19 21.02 -8.07
CA LEU A 112 -8.05 20.04 -7.41
C LEU A 112 -9.09 19.41 -8.35
N LEU A 113 -9.39 20.05 -9.48
CA LEU A 113 -10.26 19.42 -10.49
C LEU A 113 -9.60 18.18 -11.12
N LYS A 114 -8.27 18.03 -10.99
CA LYS A 114 -7.48 16.95 -11.60
C LYS A 114 -7.15 15.81 -10.64
N ILE A 115 -7.52 15.90 -9.35
CA ILE A 115 -7.10 14.92 -8.33
C ILE A 115 -7.99 13.68 -8.24
N GLY A 116 -9.19 13.70 -8.83
CA GLY A 116 -10.05 12.52 -8.86
C GLY A 116 -9.42 11.35 -9.65
N PRO A 117 -9.68 10.09 -9.26
CA PRO A 117 -9.08 8.91 -9.90
C PRO A 117 -9.39 8.87 -11.40
N LYS A 118 -8.40 8.48 -12.20
CA LYS A 118 -8.48 8.47 -13.67
C LYS A 118 -8.53 7.04 -14.18
N ARG A 119 -9.50 6.71 -15.03
CA ARG A 119 -9.58 5.37 -15.60
C ARG A 119 -8.85 5.32 -16.92
N VAL A 120 -7.98 4.32 -17.05
CA VAL A 120 -7.22 4.05 -18.26
C VAL A 120 -7.61 2.67 -18.81
N ARG A 121 -7.42 2.48 -20.11
CA ARG A 121 -7.78 1.22 -20.78
C ARG A 121 -6.78 0.09 -20.51
N ARG A 122 -5.49 0.44 -20.37
CA ARG A 122 -4.37 -0.47 -20.10
C ARG A 122 -3.38 0.25 -19.16
N GLY A 123 -2.63 -0.53 -18.39
CA GLY A 123 -1.55 -0.04 -17.53
C GLY A 123 -0.33 -0.95 -17.60
N PRO A 124 0.88 -0.45 -17.28
CA PRO A 124 2.10 -1.26 -17.18
C PRO A 124 1.93 -2.52 -16.34
N CYS A 125 1.12 -2.47 -15.28
CA CYS A 125 0.82 -3.61 -14.41
C CYS A 125 0.15 -4.82 -15.12
N GLN A 126 -0.15 -4.71 -16.42
CA GLN A 126 -0.81 -5.73 -17.22
C GLN A 126 0.05 -6.24 -18.39
N GLU A 127 1.34 -5.88 -18.43
CA GLU A 127 2.28 -6.33 -19.47
C GLU A 127 2.52 -7.84 -19.43
N VAL A 128 2.62 -8.41 -18.22
CA VAL A 128 2.73 -9.85 -17.99
C VAL A 128 1.55 -10.31 -17.14
N VAL A 129 0.79 -11.28 -17.64
CA VAL A 129 -0.37 -11.86 -16.94
C VAL A 129 -0.19 -13.36 -16.79
N LYS A 130 0.01 -13.81 -15.55
CA LYS A 130 0.07 -15.23 -15.18
C LYS A 130 -1.28 -15.65 -14.58
N LEU A 131 -1.85 -16.78 -14.99
CA LEU A 131 -3.11 -17.29 -14.45
C LEU A 131 -2.96 -18.62 -13.72
N THR A 132 -3.73 -18.79 -12.64
CA THR A 132 -3.79 -20.03 -11.85
C THR A 132 -4.36 -21.19 -12.67
N GLU A 133 -5.36 -20.93 -13.52
CA GLU A 133 -5.96 -21.95 -14.42
C GLU A 133 -4.96 -22.53 -15.44
N ARG A 134 -3.86 -21.82 -15.72
CA ARG A 134 -2.76 -22.26 -16.58
C ARG A 134 -1.55 -22.76 -15.80
N ASN A 135 -1.65 -22.85 -14.47
CA ASN A 135 -0.56 -23.25 -13.58
C ASN A 135 0.70 -22.36 -13.71
N GLU A 136 0.51 -21.07 -13.99
CA GLU A 136 1.62 -20.12 -14.19
C GLU A 136 1.95 -19.32 -12.92
N VAL A 137 1.02 -19.26 -11.96
CA VAL A 137 1.14 -18.46 -10.74
C VAL A 137 1.85 -19.25 -9.65
N ASP A 138 2.98 -18.72 -9.19
CA ASP A 138 3.69 -19.20 -8.01
C ASP A 138 4.16 -18.01 -7.15
N LEU A 139 3.43 -17.74 -6.08
CA LEU A 139 3.72 -16.68 -5.11
C LEU A 139 5.01 -16.95 -4.32
N THR A 140 5.51 -18.19 -4.29
CA THR A 140 6.77 -18.51 -3.59
C THR A 140 7.99 -17.92 -4.30
N ARG A 141 7.85 -17.56 -5.58
CA ARG A 141 8.85 -16.88 -6.42
C ARG A 141 8.91 -15.37 -6.23
N LEU A 142 8.01 -14.79 -5.43
CA LEU A 142 8.10 -13.39 -5.03
C LEU A 142 9.10 -13.25 -3.86
N PRO A 143 9.80 -12.11 -3.74
CA PRO A 143 10.77 -11.88 -2.68
C PRO A 143 10.07 -11.49 -1.35
N ILE A 144 9.07 -12.29 -0.94
CA ILE A 144 8.32 -12.08 0.30
C ILE A 144 9.27 -12.40 1.46
N ILE A 145 9.38 -11.48 2.42
CA ILE A 145 10.37 -11.54 3.49
C ILE A 145 9.86 -12.24 4.75
N LYS A 146 10.75 -12.92 5.46
CA LYS A 146 10.56 -13.30 6.86
C LYS A 146 11.35 -12.31 7.71
N CYS A 147 10.67 -11.56 8.58
CA CYS A 147 11.29 -10.45 9.31
C CYS A 147 11.95 -10.93 10.61
N TRP A 148 11.28 -11.84 11.33
CA TRP A 148 11.71 -12.31 12.65
C TRP A 148 11.87 -13.83 12.68
N PRO A 149 12.78 -14.39 13.51
CA PRO A 149 13.04 -15.83 13.57
C PRO A 149 11.78 -16.68 13.82
N LEU A 150 10.87 -16.19 14.65
CA LEU A 150 9.63 -16.87 15.06
C LEU A 150 8.40 -16.49 14.22
N ASP A 151 8.57 -15.69 13.16
CA ASP A 151 7.46 -15.38 12.25
C ASP A 151 6.86 -16.66 11.66
N GLY A 152 5.53 -16.75 11.71
CA GLY A 152 4.75 -17.89 11.21
C GLY A 152 4.69 -19.11 12.13
N ASP A 153 5.28 -19.06 13.33
CA ASP A 153 5.23 -20.13 14.33
C ASP A 153 4.16 -19.84 15.40
N PRO A 154 3.02 -20.57 15.41
CA PRO A 154 1.98 -20.36 16.42
C PRO A 154 2.43 -20.74 17.84
N THR A 155 3.41 -21.64 17.99
CA THR A 155 3.90 -22.08 19.31
C THR A 155 4.64 -20.95 20.03
N ALA A 156 5.29 -20.07 19.28
CA ALA A 156 5.98 -18.88 19.80
C ALA A 156 5.05 -17.88 20.50
N VAL A 157 3.75 -17.95 20.22
CA VAL A 157 2.71 -17.12 20.84
C VAL A 157 1.73 -17.94 21.69
N GLY A 158 2.14 -19.14 22.10
CA GLY A 158 1.43 -19.94 23.11
C GLY A 158 0.30 -20.84 22.58
N PHE A 159 0.15 -21.00 21.26
CA PHE A 159 -0.82 -21.96 20.73
C PHE A 159 -0.22 -23.38 20.71
N PRO A 160 -1.00 -24.41 21.09
CA PRO A 160 -0.54 -25.80 21.14
C PRO A 160 -0.57 -26.47 19.75
N ILE A 161 -0.33 -25.71 18.68
CA ILE A 161 -0.27 -26.20 17.30
C ILE A 161 1.00 -25.68 16.63
N ASP A 162 1.72 -26.54 15.92
CA ASP A 162 2.89 -26.12 15.14
C ASP A 162 2.47 -25.56 13.77
N ALA A 163 3.43 -24.97 13.05
CA ALA A 163 3.19 -24.40 11.73
C ALA A 163 2.72 -25.45 10.69
N ARG A 164 3.05 -26.74 10.88
CA ARG A 164 2.64 -27.80 9.96
C ARG A 164 1.17 -28.15 10.18
N ALA A 165 0.77 -28.34 11.44
CA ALA A 165 -0.62 -28.58 11.85
C ALA A 165 -1.51 -27.37 11.51
N ALA A 166 -0.98 -26.15 11.62
CA ALA A 166 -1.68 -24.91 11.23
C ALA A 166 -1.75 -24.68 9.70
N GLY A 167 -1.06 -25.51 8.89
CA GLY A 167 -1.03 -25.35 7.43
C GLY A 167 -0.22 -24.15 6.93
N THR A 168 0.62 -23.54 7.76
CA THR A 168 1.41 -22.34 7.43
C THR A 168 2.88 -22.64 7.10
N ALA A 169 3.34 -23.88 7.34
CA ALA A 169 4.75 -24.27 7.22
C ALA A 169 5.36 -23.98 5.83
N ALA A 170 4.61 -24.21 4.74
CA ALA A 170 5.10 -23.98 3.37
C ALA A 170 5.34 -22.49 3.06
N GLY A 171 4.70 -21.59 3.81
CA GLY A 171 4.97 -20.16 3.79
C GLY A 171 6.30 -19.75 4.39
N SER A 172 6.86 -20.59 5.27
CA SER A 172 8.07 -20.31 6.04
C SER A 172 8.02 -18.98 6.81
N GLY A 173 6.84 -18.56 7.26
CA GLY A 173 6.67 -17.31 8.02
C GLY A 173 6.93 -16.03 7.21
N ARG A 174 6.82 -16.09 5.88
CA ARG A 174 7.01 -14.92 5.03
C ARG A 174 5.73 -14.08 4.95
N TYR A 175 5.87 -12.75 5.03
CA TYR A 175 4.75 -11.81 4.99
C TYR A 175 4.92 -10.74 3.91
N ILE A 176 3.83 -10.47 3.19
CA ILE A 176 3.67 -9.23 2.44
C ILE A 176 3.33 -8.13 3.46
N THR A 177 4.09 -7.03 3.45
CA THR A 177 4.01 -5.99 4.49
C THR A 177 3.64 -4.61 3.96
N LEU A 178 4.03 -4.27 2.73
CA LEU A 178 3.84 -2.93 2.14
C LEU A 178 3.04 -3.02 0.83
N ALA A 179 1.77 -3.41 0.93
CA ALA A 179 0.88 -3.59 -0.22
C ALA A 179 -0.45 -2.85 -0.03
N GLY A 180 -0.94 -2.23 -1.10
CA GLY A 180 -2.29 -1.67 -1.15
C GLY A 180 -3.30 -2.76 -1.50
N MET A 181 -4.24 -3.04 -0.61
CA MET A 181 -5.28 -4.03 -0.79
C MET A 181 -6.58 -3.37 -1.18
N HIS A 182 -7.05 -3.70 -2.38
CA HIS A 182 -8.24 -3.13 -2.99
C HIS A 182 -9.43 -4.06 -2.76
N THR A 183 -10.48 -3.53 -2.16
CA THR A 183 -11.75 -4.25 -1.91
C THR A 183 -12.94 -3.32 -2.13
N VAL A 184 -14.13 -3.89 -2.29
CA VAL A 184 -15.40 -3.16 -2.40
C VAL A 184 -16.47 -3.85 -1.54
N HIS A 185 -17.40 -3.08 -0.99
CA HIS A 185 -18.56 -3.62 -0.29
C HIS A 185 -19.48 -4.37 -1.28
N ALA A 186 -20.14 -5.43 -0.83
CA ALA A 186 -20.96 -6.28 -1.69
C ALA A 186 -22.16 -5.54 -2.32
N ASP A 187 -22.66 -4.49 -1.66
CA ASP A 187 -23.75 -3.64 -2.17
C ASP A 187 -23.33 -2.81 -3.39
N ASP A 188 -22.03 -2.52 -3.54
CA ASP A 188 -21.48 -1.75 -4.65
C ASP A 188 -20.90 -2.64 -5.76
N ARG A 189 -21.05 -3.98 -5.68
CA ARG A 189 -20.37 -4.94 -6.57
C ARG A 189 -20.63 -4.73 -8.07
N ASP A 190 -21.81 -4.22 -8.40
CA ASP A 190 -22.26 -3.96 -9.78
C ASP A 190 -22.02 -2.51 -10.20
N ALA A 191 -21.58 -1.65 -9.27
CA ALA A 191 -21.35 -0.24 -9.55
C ALA A 191 -20.12 -0.08 -10.45
N ALA A 192 -20.29 0.64 -11.56
CA ALA A 192 -19.16 1.00 -12.39
C ALA A 192 -18.12 1.82 -11.60
N ARG A 193 -18.56 2.64 -10.64
CA ARG A 193 -17.75 3.48 -9.73
C ARG A 193 -18.16 3.19 -8.27
N PRO A 194 -17.66 2.11 -7.65
CA PRO A 194 -18.06 1.74 -6.30
C PRO A 194 -17.61 2.84 -5.32
N ALA A 195 -18.55 3.35 -4.52
CA ALA A 195 -18.26 4.39 -3.53
C ALA A 195 -17.47 3.81 -2.35
N SER A 196 -17.68 2.52 -2.06
CA SER A 196 -16.96 1.72 -1.07
C SER A 196 -15.60 1.19 -1.54
N HIS A 197 -15.00 1.73 -2.60
CA HIS A 197 -13.65 1.32 -2.99
C HIS A 197 -12.65 1.75 -1.92
N ASN A 198 -12.22 0.79 -1.11
CA ASN A 198 -11.20 0.96 -0.08
C ASN A 198 -9.82 0.50 -0.56
N ILE A 199 -8.79 1.22 -0.10
CA ILE A 199 -7.40 0.79 -0.19
C ILE A 199 -6.85 0.70 1.24
N GLY A 200 -6.61 -0.52 1.71
CA GLY A 200 -6.02 -0.75 3.02
C GLY A 200 -4.63 -1.36 2.91
N MET A 201 -3.77 -1.10 3.89
CA MET A 201 -2.50 -1.80 4.02
C MET A 201 -2.56 -2.80 5.18
N TYR A 202 -2.44 -4.08 4.86
CA TYR A 202 -2.54 -5.16 5.82
C TYR A 202 -1.42 -6.19 5.58
N ARG A 203 -1.04 -6.93 6.62
CA ARG A 203 -0.08 -8.02 6.44
C ARG A 203 -0.78 -9.26 5.87
N SER A 204 -0.13 -9.94 4.94
CA SER A 204 -0.57 -11.25 4.43
C SER A 204 0.53 -12.27 4.53
N GLN A 205 0.25 -13.39 5.21
CA GLN A 205 1.20 -14.49 5.33
C GLN A 205 1.14 -15.34 4.06
N LEU A 206 2.29 -15.68 3.51
CA LEU A 206 2.37 -16.71 2.47
C LEU A 206 1.99 -18.06 3.07
N LEU A 207 1.13 -18.83 2.39
CA LEU A 207 0.82 -20.21 2.78
C LEU A 207 1.32 -21.22 1.75
N GLY A 208 1.38 -20.83 0.47
CA GLY A 208 1.84 -21.67 -0.62
C GLY A 208 1.83 -20.94 -1.97
N PRO A 209 1.96 -21.66 -3.10
CA PRO A 209 2.10 -21.05 -4.43
C PRO A 209 0.94 -20.16 -4.86
N THR A 210 -0.27 -20.38 -4.35
CA THR A 210 -1.47 -19.63 -4.76
C THR A 210 -2.33 -19.17 -3.58
N SER A 211 -1.80 -19.24 -2.35
CA SER A 211 -2.58 -19.05 -1.14
C SER A 211 -1.86 -18.13 -0.14
N LEU A 212 -2.62 -17.18 0.41
CA LEU A 212 -2.19 -16.25 1.45
C LEU A 212 -3.19 -16.31 2.62
N ALA A 213 -2.71 -16.16 3.85
CA ALA A 213 -3.57 -15.84 5.00
C ALA A 213 -3.64 -14.32 5.16
N MET A 214 -4.86 -13.81 5.24
CA MET A 214 -5.13 -12.38 5.40
C MET A 214 -5.48 -12.07 6.86
N HIS A 215 -4.85 -11.06 7.44
CA HIS A 215 -5.16 -10.61 8.80
C HIS A 215 -5.73 -9.20 8.79
N TRP A 216 -7.05 -9.09 9.02
CA TRP A 216 -7.74 -7.81 9.21
C TRP A 216 -8.29 -7.70 10.62
N HIS A 217 -8.01 -6.59 11.28
CA HIS A 217 -8.73 -6.24 12.49
C HIS A 217 -10.19 -5.90 12.16
N MET A 218 -11.09 -6.20 13.11
CA MET A 218 -12.54 -6.10 12.94
C MET A 218 -13.08 -4.71 12.56
N HIS A 219 -12.30 -3.66 12.81
CA HIS A 219 -12.66 -2.25 12.60
C HIS A 219 -12.18 -1.70 11.25
N HIS A 220 -11.45 -2.47 10.46
CA HIS A 220 -11.02 -2.05 9.13
C HIS A 220 -12.11 -2.27 8.07
N ASP A 221 -12.15 -1.40 7.07
CA ASP A 221 -13.12 -1.48 5.97
C ASP A 221 -13.03 -2.81 5.21
N GLY A 222 -11.82 -3.32 4.95
CA GLY A 222 -11.64 -4.64 4.34
C GLY A 222 -12.36 -5.77 5.09
N ALA A 223 -12.36 -5.75 6.44
CA ALA A 223 -13.11 -6.71 7.25
C ALA A 223 -14.62 -6.49 7.16
N SER A 224 -15.07 -5.23 7.10
CA SER A 224 -16.47 -4.88 6.88
C SER A 224 -16.98 -5.37 5.52
N HIS A 225 -16.21 -5.11 4.46
CA HIS A 225 -16.48 -5.60 3.11
C HIS A 225 -16.58 -7.12 3.11
N TRP A 226 -15.60 -7.81 3.69
CA TRP A 226 -15.63 -9.26 3.74
C TRP A 226 -16.87 -9.82 4.45
N ARG A 227 -17.30 -9.21 5.57
CA ARG A 227 -18.56 -9.57 6.24
C ARG A 227 -19.78 -9.38 5.34
N SER A 228 -19.80 -8.33 4.51
CA SER A 228 -20.89 -8.10 3.55
C SER A 228 -20.98 -9.22 2.50
N TRP A 229 -19.84 -9.68 1.97
CA TRP A 229 -19.78 -10.78 1.01
C TRP A 229 -20.12 -12.14 1.68
N LYS A 230 -19.64 -12.37 2.90
CA LYS A 230 -19.97 -13.57 3.69
C LYS A 230 -21.47 -13.69 3.96
N LYS A 231 -22.16 -12.58 4.25
CA LYS A 231 -23.64 -12.57 4.40
C LYS A 231 -24.36 -13.04 3.14
N LEU A 232 -23.78 -12.84 1.96
CA LEU A 232 -24.31 -13.33 0.68
C LEU A 232 -23.88 -14.77 0.35
N GLY A 233 -23.05 -15.40 1.20
CA GLY A 233 -22.46 -16.70 0.90
C GLY A 233 -21.48 -16.67 -0.28
N GLN A 234 -20.95 -15.51 -0.65
CA GLN A 234 -20.05 -15.33 -1.79
C GLN A 234 -18.64 -14.96 -1.35
N ARG A 235 -17.65 -15.46 -2.08
CA ARG A 235 -16.24 -15.08 -1.88
C ARG A 235 -16.06 -13.61 -2.22
N MET A 236 -15.28 -12.88 -1.44
CA MET A 236 -15.01 -11.47 -1.70
C MET A 236 -13.86 -11.31 -2.72
N PRO A 237 -14.03 -10.53 -3.80
CA PRO A 237 -12.92 -10.20 -4.69
C PRO A 237 -11.90 -9.30 -3.98
N ILE A 238 -10.63 -9.56 -4.20
CA ILE A 238 -9.52 -8.75 -3.68
C ILE A 238 -8.42 -8.61 -4.73
N ALA A 239 -7.74 -7.45 -4.73
CA ALA A 239 -6.49 -7.26 -5.46
C ALA A 239 -5.43 -6.67 -4.51
N ILE A 240 -4.27 -7.32 -4.42
CA ILE A 240 -3.12 -6.88 -3.64
C ILE A 240 -2.12 -6.25 -4.60
N CYS A 241 -1.90 -4.95 -4.46
CA CYS A 241 -1.08 -4.14 -5.35
C CYS A 241 0.26 -3.80 -4.67
N LEU A 242 1.37 -4.22 -5.29
CA LEU A 242 2.73 -3.93 -4.87
C LEU A 242 3.32 -2.85 -5.78
N GLY A 243 3.98 -1.85 -5.19
CA GLY A 243 4.48 -0.68 -5.92
C GLY A 243 3.35 0.24 -6.39
N GLY A 244 3.63 1.07 -7.40
CA GLY A 244 2.74 2.14 -7.86
C GLY A 244 3.21 3.53 -7.44
N GLU A 245 2.32 4.50 -7.44
CA GLU A 245 2.63 5.87 -7.05
C GLU A 245 3.15 5.95 -5.60
N SER A 246 4.17 6.77 -5.38
CA SER A 246 4.85 6.90 -4.08
C SER A 246 3.96 7.37 -2.92
N VAL A 247 2.80 7.94 -3.23
CA VAL A 247 1.81 8.40 -2.25
C VAL A 247 0.90 7.29 -1.74
N MET A 248 0.83 6.15 -2.45
CA MET A 248 -0.15 5.09 -2.19
C MET A 248 0.00 4.46 -0.80
N PRO A 249 1.22 4.13 -0.30
CA PRO A 249 1.35 3.55 1.05
C PRO A 249 0.83 4.48 2.15
N TYR A 250 1.06 5.79 2.02
CA TYR A 250 0.52 6.75 2.97
C TYR A 250 -1.00 6.88 2.83
N GLY A 251 -1.53 7.00 1.61
CA GLY A 251 -2.97 7.09 1.40
C GLY A 251 -3.74 5.88 1.92
N ALA A 252 -3.16 4.67 1.84
CA ALA A 252 -3.76 3.43 2.34
C ALA A 252 -3.75 3.29 3.88
N THR A 253 -3.04 4.17 4.59
CA THR A 253 -2.95 4.18 6.06
C THR A 253 -3.44 5.47 6.71
N ALA A 254 -3.72 6.48 5.90
CA ALA A 254 -4.12 7.78 6.38
C ALA A 254 -5.46 7.66 7.13
N PRO A 255 -5.58 8.20 8.36
CA PRO A 255 -6.85 8.23 9.07
C PRO A 255 -7.76 9.29 8.44
N LEU A 256 -8.55 8.88 7.45
CA LEU A 256 -9.43 9.79 6.71
C LEU A 256 -10.79 9.95 7.40
N PRO A 257 -11.39 11.15 7.34
CA PRO A 257 -12.78 11.35 7.71
C PRO A 257 -13.73 10.46 6.88
N PRO A 258 -14.89 10.07 7.44
CA PRO A 258 -15.91 9.34 6.70
C PRO A 258 -16.28 10.04 5.38
N GLY A 259 -16.37 9.25 4.30
CA GLY A 259 -16.75 9.74 2.96
C GLY A 259 -15.61 10.32 2.12
N ILE A 260 -14.39 10.45 2.65
CA ILE A 260 -13.21 10.81 1.85
C ILE A 260 -12.48 9.53 1.43
N SER A 261 -12.42 9.28 0.12
CA SER A 261 -11.71 8.13 -0.44
C SER A 261 -10.19 8.29 -0.38
N GLU A 262 -9.48 7.20 -0.08
CA GLU A 262 -8.02 7.10 -0.12
C GLU A 262 -7.46 7.47 -1.51
N LEU A 263 -8.16 7.10 -2.58
CA LEU A 263 -7.77 7.46 -3.95
C LEU A 263 -7.79 8.97 -4.19
N LEU A 264 -8.74 9.68 -3.57
CA LEU A 264 -8.82 11.13 -3.66
C LEU A 264 -7.68 11.78 -2.87
N MET A 265 -7.38 11.26 -1.68
CA MET A 265 -6.21 11.69 -0.88
C MET A 265 -4.90 11.45 -1.64
N CYS A 266 -4.70 10.27 -2.22
CA CYS A 266 -3.56 9.97 -3.07
C CYS A 266 -3.46 10.96 -4.25
N GLY A 267 -4.57 11.25 -4.92
CA GLY A 267 -4.60 12.22 -6.01
C GLY A 267 -4.23 13.64 -5.57
N PHE A 268 -4.64 14.05 -4.36
CA PHE A 268 -4.29 15.33 -3.77
C PHE A 268 -2.79 15.45 -3.45
N LEU A 269 -2.21 14.40 -2.87
CA LEU A 269 -0.78 14.33 -2.55
C LEU A 269 0.08 14.27 -3.82
N HIS A 270 -0.35 13.48 -4.80
CA HIS A 270 0.31 13.34 -6.12
C HIS A 270 0.17 14.57 -7.01
N GLY A 271 -0.78 15.47 -6.70
CA GLY A 271 -1.14 16.62 -7.53
C GLY A 271 -1.91 16.27 -8.81
N ARG A 272 -2.24 14.99 -9.02
CA ARG A 272 -3.05 14.47 -10.13
C ARG A 272 -3.68 13.14 -9.74
N GLY A 273 -4.83 12.83 -10.33
CA GLY A 273 -5.53 11.58 -10.08
C GLY A 273 -4.71 10.34 -10.39
N ILE A 274 -4.82 9.35 -9.51
CA ILE A 274 -4.20 8.03 -9.68
C ILE A 274 -4.82 7.33 -10.90
N PRO A 275 -4.03 6.89 -11.88
CA PRO A 275 -4.50 6.10 -13.00
C PRO A 275 -4.88 4.70 -12.52
N LEU A 276 -6.10 4.28 -12.84
CA LEU A 276 -6.67 2.98 -12.50
C LEU A 276 -7.01 2.20 -13.76
N VAL A 277 -6.72 0.91 -13.75
CA VAL A 277 -7.09 -0.04 -14.79
C VAL A 277 -8.01 -1.12 -14.22
N ARG A 278 -8.83 -1.74 -15.06
CA ARG A 278 -9.60 -2.91 -14.67
C ARG A 278 -8.68 -4.09 -14.41
N ALA A 279 -8.84 -4.74 -13.25
CA ALA A 279 -8.27 -6.04 -12.97
C ALA A 279 -8.72 -7.10 -14.01
N LYS A 280 -7.97 -8.18 -14.16
CA LYS A 280 -8.16 -9.19 -15.21
C LYS A 280 -9.17 -10.27 -14.86
N THR A 281 -9.18 -10.70 -13.60
CA THR A 281 -9.92 -11.86 -13.07
C THR A 281 -10.93 -11.50 -11.99
N VAL A 282 -10.80 -10.31 -11.39
CA VAL A 282 -11.72 -9.80 -10.37
C VAL A 282 -12.37 -8.47 -10.82
N PRO A 283 -13.60 -8.15 -10.39
CA PRO A 283 -14.31 -6.94 -10.81
C PRO A 283 -13.83 -5.67 -10.09
N LEU A 284 -12.51 -5.50 -9.91
CA LEU A 284 -11.92 -4.37 -9.19
C LEU A 284 -11.19 -3.39 -10.12
N TRP A 285 -10.90 -2.21 -9.58
CA TRP A 285 -9.99 -1.23 -10.19
C TRP A 285 -8.69 -1.19 -9.38
N VAL A 286 -7.56 -1.29 -10.07
CA VAL A 286 -6.21 -1.34 -9.48
C VAL A 286 -5.34 -0.22 -10.06
N PRO A 287 -4.30 0.26 -9.35
CA PRO A 287 -3.40 1.28 -9.86
C PRO A 287 -2.68 0.77 -11.10
N ALA A 288 -2.76 1.53 -12.19
CA ALA A 288 -2.22 1.13 -13.48
C ALA A 288 -0.69 0.98 -13.46
N ASN A 289 -0.02 1.70 -12.56
CA ASN A 289 1.43 1.74 -12.41
C ASN A 289 1.96 0.80 -11.31
N SER A 290 1.13 -0.08 -10.74
CA SER A 290 1.63 -1.10 -9.81
C SER A 290 2.64 -2.01 -10.50
N GLU A 291 3.70 -2.38 -9.79
CA GLU A 291 4.73 -3.28 -10.31
C GLU A 291 4.21 -4.72 -10.39
N ILE A 292 3.45 -5.14 -9.36
CA ILE A 292 2.81 -6.46 -9.31
C ILE A 292 1.40 -6.30 -8.75
N VAL A 293 0.43 -6.96 -9.39
CA VAL A 293 -0.94 -7.07 -8.90
C VAL A 293 -1.27 -8.55 -8.72
N ILE A 294 -1.63 -8.94 -7.49
CA ILE A 294 -2.11 -10.28 -7.16
C ILE A 294 -3.63 -10.20 -7.04
N GLU A 295 -4.34 -10.87 -7.94
CA GLU A 295 -5.80 -10.90 -7.96
C GLU A 295 -6.31 -12.23 -7.41
N GLY A 296 -7.39 -12.17 -6.63
CA GLY A 296 -7.95 -13.39 -6.03
C GLY A 296 -9.23 -13.18 -5.26
N TRP A 297 -9.59 -14.19 -4.48
CA TRP A 297 -10.88 -14.27 -3.81
C TRP A 297 -10.72 -14.76 -2.38
N VAL A 298 -11.21 -13.97 -1.42
CA VAL A 298 -11.20 -14.32 0.01
C VAL A 298 -12.35 -15.27 0.33
N SER A 299 -12.05 -16.38 0.99
CA SER A 299 -13.04 -17.39 1.36
C SER A 299 -14.06 -16.84 2.38
N THR A 300 -15.28 -17.36 2.32
CA THR A 300 -16.34 -17.12 3.32
C THR A 300 -16.07 -17.85 4.63
N GLU A 301 -15.20 -18.85 4.62
CA GLU A 301 -14.82 -19.68 5.77
C GLU A 301 -13.74 -19.03 6.63
N CYS A 302 -13.08 -17.99 6.14
CA CYS A 302 -12.15 -17.20 6.94
C CYS A 302 -12.91 -16.50 8.10
N GLY A 303 -12.19 -16.03 9.12
CA GLY A 303 -12.74 -15.17 10.18
C GLY A 303 -13.22 -15.89 11.43
#